data_AF-A0A7L3HA13-F1
#
_entry.id   AF-A0A7L3HA13-F1
#
_cell.length_a   1.000
_cell.length_b   1.000
_cell.length_c   1.000
_cell.angle_alpha   90.00
_cell.angle_beta   90.00
_cell.angle_gamma   90.00
#
_symmetry.space_group_name_H-M   'P 1'
#
loop_
_entity.id
_entity.type
_entity.pdbx_description
1 polymer ?
#
loop_
_entity_poly.entity_id
_entity_poly.type
_entity_poly.pdbx_seq_one_letter_code
_entity_poly.pdbx_strand_id
1 'polypeptide(L)'
;GSIANQLFHQVMFDKCLYTLTKCLPRELRKRKKAHAQSSQPSARRTRKKGKSCRNDNSSMEEMLEEEEEEDGEDVYLSKEDLLQVRNAVFLLLKNLLRLLPKFSLKEKPQCIQNCLQVLVEMTSLEPVLHEFKFSAAMDVNKAKYIPELAYYGLYLLCSSLHDTEDKTLRGMFQRLLGVVLMVQSRGGPRREALPITAAVTSARDQAVKFISFLVDELKEAVYPVLRILLQHICAKVPDKAEYRSSAAQALVTLLDKFPCAEFADFIAWLYKFSLNLQVSYRVFALDVALALLELPERNPDTSLPQDRQKFLKHKFLVQVMVFGRCSDIAPVVRSKALSSFVHCLEMKAAATLESI
;
A
#
# COMPACT_ATOMS: atom_id res chain seq x y z
N GLY A 1 -21.55 11.72 26.04
CA GLY A 1 -22.17 10.69 26.90
C GLY A 1 -22.85 11.37 28.06
N SER A 2 -23.98 10.86 28.52
CA SER A 2 -24.62 11.35 29.75
C SER A 2 -23.70 11.06 30.95
N ILE A 3 -23.37 12.11 31.69
CA ILE A 3 -22.44 12.12 32.83
C ILE A 3 -22.95 11.23 33.99
N ALA A 4 -24.24 10.85 33.97
CA ALA A 4 -24.89 10.12 35.05
C ALA A 4 -24.53 8.62 35.14
N ASN A 5 -24.12 7.95 34.06
CA ASN A 5 -23.95 6.48 34.06
C ASN A 5 -22.59 5.96 33.55
N GLN A 6 -21.63 6.81 33.17
CA GLN A 6 -20.31 6.41 32.61
C GLN A 6 -20.36 5.31 31.50
N LEU A 7 -21.50 5.13 30.84
CA LEU A 7 -21.70 4.07 29.85
C LEU A 7 -21.12 4.49 28.50
N PHE A 8 -20.07 3.79 28.06
CA PHE A 8 -19.54 3.92 26.71
C PHE A 8 -20.56 3.42 25.69
N HIS A 9 -21.07 4.33 24.86
CA HIS A 9 -22.07 4.01 23.86
C HIS A 9 -21.42 3.64 22.53
N GLN A 10 -21.04 2.37 22.38
CA GLN A 10 -20.31 1.86 21.21
C GLN A 10 -20.94 2.26 19.87
N VAL A 11 -22.26 2.14 19.72
CA VAL A 11 -22.96 2.52 18.48
C VAL A 11 -22.79 4.00 18.15
N MET A 12 -22.80 4.89 19.16
CA MET A 12 -22.62 6.33 18.93
C MET A 12 -21.17 6.65 18.57
N PHE A 13 -20.22 5.98 19.23
CA PHE A 13 -18.80 6.08 18.89
C PHE A 13 -18.56 5.67 17.44
N ASP A 14 -19.05 4.49 17.04
CA ASP A 14 -18.88 3.97 15.68
C ASP A 14 -19.56 4.88 14.64
N LYS A 15 -20.78 5.36 14.92
CA LYS A 15 -21.45 6.33 14.03
C LYS A 15 -20.63 7.59 13.83
N CYS A 16 -20.13 8.21 14.91
CA CYS A 16 -19.27 9.39 14.83
C CYS A 16 -17.97 9.13 14.08
N LEU A 17 -17.37 7.95 14.28
CA LEU A 17 -16.15 7.54 13.60
C LEU A 17 -16.38 7.40 12.09
N TYR A 18 -17.47 6.74 11.67
CA TYR A 18 -17.78 6.56 10.25
C TYR A 18 -18.19 7.86 9.54
N THR A 19 -18.61 8.90 10.27
CA THR A 19 -18.80 10.25 9.71
C THR A 19 -17.52 10.78 9.05
N LEU A 20 -16.33 10.41 9.56
CA LEU A 20 -15.05 10.83 8.98
C LEU A 20 -14.86 10.37 7.52
N THR A 21 -15.42 9.22 7.14
CA THR A 21 -15.24 8.65 5.79
C THR A 21 -16.45 8.87 4.88
N LYS A 22 -17.66 8.95 5.46
CA LYS A 22 -18.92 9.08 4.70
C LYS A 22 -19.23 10.50 4.22
N CYS A 23 -18.68 11.53 4.87
CA CYS A 23 -19.04 12.92 4.54
C CYS A 23 -18.34 13.49 3.30
N LEU A 24 -17.43 12.76 2.65
CA LEU A 24 -16.70 13.28 1.49
C LEU A 24 -17.31 12.81 0.16
N PRO A 25 -17.66 13.74 -0.75
CA PRO A 25 -18.19 13.40 -2.06
C PRO A 25 -17.23 12.55 -2.88
N ARG A 26 -17.78 11.63 -3.69
CA ARG A 26 -17.01 10.76 -4.60
C ARG A 26 -16.11 11.55 -5.57
N GLU A 27 -16.41 12.82 -5.83
CA GLU A 27 -15.66 13.70 -6.73
C GLU A 27 -14.23 14.02 -6.23
N LEU A 28 -13.99 14.09 -4.92
CA LEU A 28 -12.63 14.22 -4.38
C LEU A 28 -11.79 12.95 -4.65
N ARG A 29 -12.44 11.80 -4.88
CA ARG A 29 -11.80 10.52 -5.20
C ARG A 29 -11.63 10.27 -6.70
N LYS A 30 -12.34 11.01 -7.55
CA LYS A 30 -12.28 10.90 -9.02
C LYS A 30 -12.32 12.27 -9.65
N ARG A 31 -11.18 12.96 -9.73
CA ARG A 31 -11.11 14.11 -10.65
C ARG A 31 -10.89 13.61 -12.07
N LYS A 32 -11.98 13.54 -12.85
CA LYS A 32 -11.99 13.33 -14.30
C LYS A 32 -11.03 14.33 -14.97
N LYS A 33 -10.16 13.81 -15.85
CA LYS A 33 -9.49 14.58 -16.90
C LYS A 33 -10.58 15.39 -17.62
N ALA A 34 -10.51 16.72 -17.55
CA ALA A 34 -11.34 17.55 -18.38
C ALA A 34 -11.07 17.18 -19.84
N HIS A 35 -12.06 16.61 -20.51
CA HIS A 35 -12.04 16.42 -21.95
C HIS A 35 -11.97 17.83 -22.55
N ALA A 36 -10.82 18.19 -23.12
CA ALA A 36 -10.74 19.34 -24.01
C ALA A 36 -11.71 19.07 -25.16
N GLN A 37 -12.77 19.86 -25.23
CA GLN A 37 -13.65 19.93 -26.39
C GLN A 37 -12.80 20.45 -27.55
N SER A 38 -12.34 19.53 -28.40
CA SER A 38 -11.80 19.88 -29.71
C SER A 38 -12.96 20.22 -30.63
N SER A 39 -13.06 21.50 -30.96
CA SER A 39 -13.95 22.05 -31.98
C SER A 39 -13.49 21.59 -33.37
N GLN A 40 -14.27 20.73 -34.03
CA GLN A 40 -14.16 20.51 -35.47
C GLN A 40 -15.20 21.36 -36.22
N PRO A 41 -14.81 22.15 -37.23
CA PRO A 41 -15.73 22.67 -38.20
C PRO A 41 -15.86 21.73 -39.42
N SER A 42 -17.07 21.73 -39.94
CA SER A 42 -17.62 21.03 -41.11
C SER A 42 -16.78 21.06 -42.39
N ALA A 43 -16.72 19.94 -43.11
CA ALA A 43 -16.60 19.92 -44.57
C ALA A 43 -17.31 18.70 -45.20
N ARG A 44 -18.08 19.01 -46.26
CA ARG A 44 -19.02 18.16 -47.02
C ARG A 44 -18.33 17.23 -48.03
N ARG A 45 -18.97 16.07 -48.27
CA ARG A 45 -19.02 15.22 -49.49
C ARG A 45 -17.69 14.51 -49.86
N THR A 46 -17.65 13.20 -50.16
CA THR A 46 -18.24 12.58 -51.36
C THR A 46 -18.29 11.03 -51.24
N ARG A 47 -19.31 10.42 -51.87
CA ARG A 47 -19.60 8.98 -52.01
C ARG A 47 -18.53 8.18 -52.79
N LYS A 48 -18.33 6.90 -52.41
CA LYS A 48 -18.38 5.66 -53.25
C LYS A 48 -18.00 4.45 -52.37
N LYS A 49 -18.95 3.67 -51.87
CA LYS A 49 -19.55 2.44 -52.47
C LYS A 49 -18.54 1.29 -52.63
N GLY A 50 -18.60 0.34 -51.70
CA GLY A 50 -17.99 -0.99 -51.77
C GLY A 50 -18.64 -1.89 -50.71
N LYS A 51 -19.73 -2.57 -51.08
CA LYS A 51 -20.50 -3.49 -50.23
C LYS A 51 -20.23 -4.91 -50.73
N SER A 52 -19.87 -5.83 -49.83
CA SER A 52 -20.17 -7.25 -49.99
C SER A 52 -20.63 -7.78 -48.65
N CYS A 53 -21.89 -8.20 -48.61
CA CYS A 53 -22.58 -8.82 -47.50
C CYS A 53 -22.55 -10.35 -47.65
N ARG A 54 -22.53 -11.06 -46.52
CA ARG A 54 -23.32 -12.28 -46.20
C ARG A 54 -22.83 -12.76 -44.82
N ASN A 55 -23.66 -13.07 -43.82
CA ASN A 55 -25.01 -13.60 -43.86
C ASN A 55 -25.75 -13.29 -42.53
N ASP A 56 -27.03 -12.93 -42.62
CA ASP A 56 -27.97 -12.73 -41.50
C ASP A 56 -28.71 -14.03 -41.13
N ASN A 57 -29.09 -14.14 -39.85
CA ASN A 57 -30.46 -14.42 -39.34
C ASN A 57 -30.38 -14.65 -37.81
N SER A 58 -30.92 -13.75 -36.98
CA SER A 58 -32.30 -13.78 -36.38
C SER A 58 -32.35 -14.70 -35.14
N SER A 59 -32.83 -14.37 -33.93
CA SER A 59 -33.70 -13.31 -33.40
C SER A 59 -33.75 -13.43 -31.85
N MET A 60 -33.83 -12.28 -31.15
CA MET A 60 -34.63 -12.01 -29.92
C MET A 60 -34.39 -12.86 -28.66
N GLU A 61 -33.76 -12.28 -27.64
CA GLU A 61 -34.36 -12.19 -26.29
C GLU A 61 -33.68 -11.06 -25.49
N GLU A 62 -34.36 -9.92 -25.43
CA GLU A 62 -34.19 -8.90 -24.40
C GLU A 62 -34.55 -9.51 -23.05
N MET A 63 -33.59 -9.57 -22.12
CA MET A 63 -33.91 -9.71 -20.70
C MET A 63 -32.98 -8.82 -19.90
N LEU A 64 -33.55 -7.64 -19.62
CA LEU A 64 -33.27 -6.70 -18.54
C LEU A 64 -32.46 -7.33 -17.38
N GLU A 65 -31.18 -7.03 -17.30
CA GLU A 65 -30.54 -6.86 -16.00
C GLU A 65 -30.64 -5.37 -15.69
N GLU A 66 -31.59 -5.05 -14.83
CA GLU A 66 -31.78 -3.75 -14.21
C GLU A 66 -30.43 -3.32 -13.63
N GLU A 67 -29.72 -2.42 -14.33
CA GLU A 67 -28.75 -1.56 -13.69
C GLU A 67 -29.57 -0.77 -12.66
N GLU A 68 -29.42 -1.12 -11.37
CA GLU A 68 -29.75 -0.22 -10.28
C GLU A 68 -28.88 1.04 -10.45
N GLU A 69 -29.33 1.92 -11.34
CA GLU A 69 -29.02 3.34 -11.28
C GLU A 69 -29.57 3.79 -9.93
N GLU A 70 -28.72 3.76 -8.89
CA GLU A 70 -28.88 4.64 -7.73
C GLU A 70 -28.87 6.07 -8.28
N ASP A 71 -30.05 6.52 -8.71
CA ASP A 71 -30.41 7.91 -9.00
C ASP A 71 -30.42 8.66 -7.66
N GLY A 72 -29.24 8.78 -7.08
CA GLY A 72 -28.97 9.79 -6.07
C GLY A 72 -28.65 11.06 -6.83
N GLU A 73 -29.49 12.08 -6.69
CA GLU A 73 -29.18 13.45 -7.12
C GLU A 73 -27.71 13.73 -6.77
N ASP A 74 -26.85 13.87 -7.79
CA ASP A 74 -25.47 14.27 -7.59
C ASP A 74 -25.51 15.71 -7.04
N VAL A 75 -25.55 15.83 -5.71
CA VAL A 75 -25.48 17.12 -5.02
C VAL A 75 -24.07 17.66 -5.27
N TYR A 76 -23.96 18.54 -6.27
CA TYR A 76 -22.72 19.22 -6.59
C TYR A 76 -22.38 20.22 -5.48
N LEU A 77 -21.45 19.84 -4.60
CA LEU A 77 -20.91 20.75 -3.58
C LEU A 77 -20.00 21.79 -4.24
N SER A 78 -20.10 23.04 -3.78
CA SER A 78 -19.14 24.07 -4.20
C SER A 78 -17.75 23.78 -3.62
N LYS A 79 -16.70 24.41 -4.16
CA LYS A 79 -15.35 24.29 -3.61
C LYS A 79 -15.28 24.75 -2.15
N GLU A 80 -16.08 25.74 -1.78
CA GLU A 80 -16.16 26.25 -0.41
C GLU A 80 -16.83 25.23 0.51
N ASP A 81 -17.93 24.61 0.07
CA ASP A 81 -18.59 23.55 0.83
C ASP A 81 -17.66 22.35 1.04
N LEU A 82 -16.91 21.95 0.00
CA LEU A 82 -15.89 20.89 0.11
C LEU A 82 -14.80 21.25 1.13
N LEU A 83 -14.36 22.52 1.17
CA LEU A 83 -13.37 22.98 2.14
C LEU A 83 -13.93 22.99 3.56
N GLN A 84 -15.19 23.40 3.74
CA GLN A 84 -15.87 23.37 5.03
C GLN A 84 -16.04 21.94 5.56
N VAL A 85 -16.48 21.02 4.71
CA VAL A 85 -16.57 19.58 5.03
C VAL A 85 -15.19 19.05 5.42
N ARG A 86 -14.15 19.35 4.64
CA ARG A 86 -12.77 18.95 4.96
C ARG A 86 -12.33 19.48 6.32
N ASN A 87 -12.61 20.74 6.63
CA ASN A 87 -12.24 21.36 7.90
C ASN A 87 -13.02 20.78 9.09
N ALA A 88 -14.31 20.45 8.91
CA ALA A 88 -15.10 19.76 9.92
C ALA A 88 -14.57 18.34 10.19
N VAL A 89 -14.24 17.58 9.14
CA VAL A 89 -13.61 16.26 9.25
C VAL A 89 -12.26 16.36 9.96
N PHE A 90 -11.45 17.35 9.61
CA PHE A 90 -10.16 17.62 10.24
C PHE A 90 -10.31 17.91 11.74
N LEU A 91 -11.28 18.75 12.14
CA LEU A 91 -11.57 19.04 13.54
C LEU A 91 -12.09 17.81 14.30
N LEU A 92 -12.98 17.03 13.69
CA LEU A 92 -13.51 15.80 14.28
C LEU A 92 -12.37 14.79 14.54
N LEU A 93 -11.45 14.65 13.58
CA LEU A 93 -10.28 13.80 13.74
C LEU A 93 -9.39 14.30 14.89
N LYS A 94 -9.12 15.61 15.00
CA LYS A 94 -8.37 16.17 16.15
C LYS A 94 -9.04 15.84 17.48
N ASN A 95 -10.37 15.91 17.55
CA ASN A 95 -11.11 15.57 18.77
C ASN A 95 -11.01 14.09 19.13
N LEU A 96 -11.09 13.20 18.14
CA LEU A 96 -10.85 11.76 18.34
C LEU A 96 -9.43 11.51 18.89
N LEU A 97 -8.41 12.16 18.33
CA LEU A 97 -7.02 12.01 18.75
C LEU A 97 -6.75 12.54 20.16
N ARG A 98 -7.51 13.55 20.62
CA ARG A 98 -7.45 14.00 22.03
C ARG A 98 -8.16 13.05 22.99
N LEU A 99 -9.08 12.22 22.48
CA LEU A 99 -9.83 11.24 23.26
C LEU A 99 -9.04 9.94 23.45
N LEU A 100 -8.38 9.42 22.39
CA LEU A 100 -7.69 8.12 22.41
C LEU A 100 -6.71 7.97 23.60
N PRO A 101 -5.85 8.95 23.94
CA PRO A 101 -4.93 8.82 25.08
C PRO A 101 -5.61 8.80 26.45
N LYS A 102 -6.88 9.23 26.53
CA LYS A 102 -7.65 9.35 27.78
C LYS A 102 -8.66 8.23 27.97
N PHE A 103 -8.95 7.48 26.91
CA PHE A 103 -10.03 6.50 26.91
C PHE A 103 -9.55 5.17 26.31
N SER A 104 -9.44 4.15 27.16
CA SER A 104 -9.03 2.82 26.71
C SER A 104 -10.09 2.17 25.83
N LEU A 105 -9.62 1.56 24.73
CA LEU A 105 -10.43 0.71 23.85
C LEU A 105 -10.10 -0.78 24.03
N LYS A 106 -9.29 -1.14 25.04
CA LYS A 106 -8.74 -2.48 25.23
C LYS A 106 -9.82 -3.57 25.30
N GLU A 107 -10.92 -3.28 25.99
CA GLU A 107 -12.07 -4.19 26.13
C GLU A 107 -13.08 -4.08 24.98
N LYS A 108 -12.76 -3.30 23.94
CA LYS A 108 -13.66 -2.97 22.82
C LYS A 108 -12.96 -3.28 21.49
N PRO A 109 -12.68 -4.57 21.19
CA PRO A 109 -11.91 -4.96 20.02
C PRO A 109 -12.55 -4.50 18.70
N GLN A 110 -13.88 -4.48 18.62
CA GLN A 110 -14.59 -3.99 17.43
C GLN A 110 -14.34 -2.48 17.19
N CYS A 111 -14.32 -1.67 18.25
CA CYS A 111 -14.00 -0.24 18.13
C CYS A 111 -12.58 -0.03 17.62
N ILE A 112 -11.61 -0.82 18.11
CA ILE A 112 -10.23 -0.78 17.61
C ILE A 112 -10.20 -1.10 16.11
N GLN A 113 -10.89 -2.16 15.67
CA GLN A 113 -10.93 -2.53 14.26
C GLN A 113 -11.59 -1.45 13.39
N ASN A 114 -12.66 -0.83 13.87
CA ASN A 114 -13.31 0.28 13.17
C ASN A 114 -12.38 1.49 13.09
N CYS A 115 -11.68 1.84 14.18
CA CYS A 115 -10.70 2.93 14.19
C CYS A 115 -9.57 2.66 13.18
N LEU A 116 -9.01 1.44 13.16
CA LEU A 116 -7.97 1.05 12.20
C LEU A 116 -8.48 1.19 10.75
N GLN A 117 -9.70 0.75 10.46
CA GLN A 117 -10.30 0.88 9.13
C GLN A 117 -10.42 2.34 8.70
N VAL A 118 -11.05 3.17 9.55
CA VAL A 118 -11.29 4.57 9.25
C VAL A 118 -9.99 5.35 9.16
N LEU A 119 -9.06 5.18 10.11
CA LEU A 119 -7.79 5.90 10.09
C LEU A 119 -6.95 5.53 8.86
N VAL A 120 -6.88 4.25 8.46
CA VAL A 120 -6.17 3.86 7.23
C VAL A 120 -6.82 4.49 5.99
N GLU A 121 -8.14 4.54 5.89
CA GLU A 121 -8.82 5.24 4.78
C GLU A 121 -8.42 6.72 4.73
N MET A 122 -8.37 7.37 5.90
CA MET A 122 -8.00 8.78 6.06
C MET A 122 -6.54 9.09 5.68
N THR A 123 -5.63 8.11 5.71
CA THR A 123 -4.22 8.31 5.27
C THR A 123 -4.10 8.63 3.77
N SER A 124 -5.10 8.27 2.97
CA SER A 124 -5.12 8.45 1.52
C SER A 124 -6.15 9.49 1.06
N LEU A 125 -6.75 10.24 1.98
CA LEU A 125 -7.91 11.10 1.69
C LEU A 125 -7.55 12.32 0.84
N GLU A 126 -6.40 12.94 1.10
CA GLU A 126 -5.92 14.12 0.38
C GLU A 126 -4.42 13.94 0.02
N PRO A 127 -3.97 14.50 -1.12
CA PRO A 127 -2.56 14.46 -1.47
C PRO A 127 -1.74 15.30 -0.49
N VAL A 128 -0.60 14.76 -0.08
CA VAL A 128 0.33 15.43 0.82
C VAL A 128 1.35 16.20 -0.01
N LEU A 129 1.25 17.54 -0.01
CA LEU A 129 2.13 18.40 -0.80
C LEU A 129 3.54 18.52 -0.20
N HIS A 130 3.65 18.41 1.12
CA HIS A 130 4.92 18.51 1.84
C HIS A 130 5.06 17.33 2.79
N GLU A 131 6.23 16.70 2.75
CA GLU A 131 6.54 15.59 3.64
C GLU A 131 6.49 16.05 5.10
N PHE A 132 5.70 15.34 5.91
CA PHE A 132 5.67 15.49 7.35
C PHE A 132 6.48 14.37 8.01
N LYS A 133 7.08 14.68 9.16
CA LYS A 133 7.85 13.71 9.95
C LYS A 133 6.94 13.08 10.99
N PHE A 134 7.06 11.76 11.15
CA PHE A 134 6.41 11.05 12.25
C PHE A 134 7.13 11.34 13.57
N SER A 135 6.35 11.54 14.62
CA SER A 135 6.87 11.77 15.97
C SER A 135 5.85 11.29 17.00
N ALA A 136 6.35 10.60 18.03
CA ALA A 136 5.55 10.21 19.20
C ALA A 136 4.95 11.42 19.93
N ALA A 137 5.69 12.53 19.94
CA ALA A 137 5.33 13.78 20.61
C ALA A 137 4.64 14.80 19.67
N MET A 138 3.97 14.32 18.62
CA MET A 138 3.29 15.19 17.66
C MET A 138 2.21 16.05 18.33
N ASP A 139 2.24 17.36 18.05
CA ASP A 139 1.19 18.29 18.47
C ASP A 139 0.04 18.30 17.45
N VAL A 140 -1.08 17.67 17.84
CA VAL A 140 -2.32 17.60 17.05
C VAL A 140 -2.81 18.99 16.60
N ASN A 141 -2.52 20.05 17.35
CA ASN A 141 -2.95 21.40 16.97
C ASN A 141 -2.16 21.95 15.79
N LYS A 142 -0.87 21.59 15.67
CA LYS A 142 0.05 22.07 14.62
C LYS A 142 -0.03 21.27 13.33
N ALA A 143 -0.68 20.11 13.35
CA ALA A 143 -0.93 19.31 12.15
C ALA A 143 -1.62 20.13 11.06
N LYS A 144 -1.26 19.86 9.81
CA LYS A 144 -1.80 20.55 8.63
C LYS A 144 -2.67 19.65 7.76
N TYR A 145 -2.36 18.37 7.73
CA TYR A 145 -2.97 17.41 6.80
C TYR A 145 -3.80 16.35 7.52
N ILE A 146 -4.87 15.89 6.88
CA ILE A 146 -5.68 14.76 7.37
C ILE A 146 -4.83 13.48 7.47
N PRO A 147 -4.03 13.10 6.43
CA PRO A 147 -3.12 11.97 6.52
C PRO A 147 -2.17 12.00 7.72
N GLU A 148 -1.63 13.18 8.04
CA GLU A 148 -0.72 13.37 9.18
C GLU A 148 -1.42 13.01 10.51
N LEU A 149 -2.63 13.53 10.72
CA LEU A 149 -3.46 13.19 11.87
C LEU A 149 -3.87 11.70 11.88
N ALA A 150 -4.16 11.13 10.72
CA ALA A 150 -4.59 9.74 10.60
C ALA A 150 -3.47 8.77 11.02
N TYR A 151 -2.24 8.99 10.56
CA TYR A 151 -1.08 8.22 11.00
C TYR A 151 -0.79 8.38 12.49
N TYR A 152 -0.95 9.59 13.04
CA TYR A 152 -0.82 9.77 14.49
C TYR A 152 -1.89 8.98 15.25
N GLY A 153 -3.13 8.93 14.74
CA GLY A 153 -4.17 8.08 15.31
C GLY A 153 -3.81 6.61 15.28
N LEU A 154 -3.24 6.12 14.18
CA LEU A 154 -2.74 4.74 14.10
C LEU A 154 -1.66 4.50 15.16
N TYR A 155 -0.70 5.42 15.30
CA TYR A 155 0.33 5.34 16.34
C TYR A 155 -0.28 5.28 17.76
N LEU A 156 -1.27 6.12 18.07
CA LEU A 156 -1.93 6.11 19.39
C LEU A 156 -2.58 4.76 19.70
N LEU A 157 -3.15 4.08 18.70
CA LEU A 157 -3.73 2.74 18.87
C LEU A 157 -2.69 1.67 19.18
N CYS A 158 -1.41 1.88 18.86
CA CYS A 158 -0.32 0.98 19.27
C CYS A 158 0.11 1.15 20.73
N SER A 159 -0.42 2.15 21.45
CA SER A 159 -0.06 2.33 22.86
C SER A 159 -0.60 1.21 23.75
N SER A 160 0.08 0.97 24.88
CA SER A 160 -0.32 -0.03 25.89
C SER A 160 -1.72 0.19 26.46
N LEU A 161 -2.31 1.38 26.26
CA LEU A 161 -3.67 1.71 26.64
C LEU A 161 -4.72 0.94 25.81
N HIS A 162 -4.42 0.64 24.55
CA HIS A 162 -5.35 -0.03 23.63
C HIS A 162 -4.87 -1.43 23.24
N ASP A 163 -3.55 -1.67 23.25
CA ASP A 163 -3.02 -2.88 22.68
C ASP A 163 -3.24 -4.14 23.54
N THR A 164 -3.54 -5.23 22.83
CA THR A 164 -3.62 -6.58 23.35
C THR A 164 -2.82 -7.48 22.41
N GLU A 165 -1.61 -7.86 22.84
CA GLU A 165 -0.85 -8.99 22.26
C GLU A 165 -0.58 -8.86 20.74
N ASP A 166 -0.09 -7.69 20.29
CA ASP A 166 0.19 -7.29 18.90
C ASP A 166 -0.97 -7.49 17.88
N LYS A 167 -2.19 -7.81 18.34
CA LYS A 167 -3.36 -7.98 17.45
C LYS A 167 -3.69 -6.68 16.73
N THR A 168 -3.52 -5.55 17.42
CA THR A 168 -3.73 -4.21 16.86
C THR A 168 -2.73 -3.92 15.76
N LEU A 169 -1.45 -4.21 16.01
CA LEU A 169 -0.36 -3.99 15.06
C LEU A 169 -0.49 -4.87 13.82
N ARG A 170 -0.83 -6.16 14.01
CA ARG A 170 -1.14 -7.09 12.91
C ARG A 170 -2.30 -6.58 12.05
N GLY A 171 -3.41 -6.16 12.67
CA GLY A 171 -4.56 -5.60 11.97
C GLY A 171 -4.23 -4.32 11.21
N MET A 172 -3.39 -3.46 11.79
CA MET A 172 -2.90 -2.25 11.14
C MET A 172 -2.07 -2.56 9.88
N PHE A 173 -1.05 -3.42 10.00
CA PHE A 173 -0.19 -3.77 8.88
C PHE A 173 -0.97 -4.49 7.77
N GLN A 174 -1.95 -5.33 8.13
CA GLN A 174 -2.84 -5.96 7.17
C GLN A 174 -3.65 -4.95 6.33
N ARG A 175 -4.08 -3.84 6.95
CA ARG A 175 -4.81 -2.76 6.25
C ARG A 175 -3.85 -1.89 5.43
N LEU A 176 -2.71 -1.50 6.00
CA LEU A 176 -1.67 -0.73 5.31
C LEU A 176 -1.06 -1.49 4.12
N LEU A 177 -1.06 -2.83 4.12
CA LEU A 177 -0.66 -3.65 2.98
C LEU A 177 -1.40 -3.24 1.69
N GLY A 178 -2.69 -2.86 1.78
CA GLY A 178 -3.43 -2.38 0.62
C GLY A 178 -2.82 -1.09 0.04
N VAL A 179 -2.45 -0.15 0.91
CA VAL A 179 -1.80 1.10 0.53
C VAL A 179 -0.41 0.85 -0.05
N VAL A 180 0.40 0.00 0.60
CA VAL A 180 1.76 -0.36 0.15
C VAL A 180 1.74 -1.03 -1.22
N LEU A 181 0.77 -1.90 -1.48
CA LEU A 181 0.62 -2.58 -2.77
C LEU A 181 -0.16 -1.77 -3.81
N MET A 182 -0.63 -0.56 -3.44
CA MET A 182 -1.46 0.28 -4.29
C MET A 182 -2.70 -0.46 -4.81
N VAL A 183 -3.41 -1.13 -3.91
CA VAL A 183 -4.62 -1.91 -4.21
C VAL A 183 -5.78 -1.52 -3.29
N GLN A 184 -7.00 -1.59 -3.80
CA GLN A 184 -8.22 -1.34 -3.03
C GLN A 184 -9.13 -2.57 -3.00
N SER A 185 -9.84 -2.76 -1.88
CA SER A 185 -10.91 -3.76 -1.78
C SER A 185 -12.25 -3.07 -2.04
N ARG A 186 -12.93 -3.45 -3.12
CA ARG A 186 -14.31 -3.02 -3.43
C ARG A 186 -15.34 -4.00 -2.86
N GLY A 187 -15.21 -4.38 -1.59
CA GLY A 187 -16.18 -5.27 -0.92
C GLY A 187 -16.16 -6.74 -1.35
N GLY A 188 -15.31 -7.13 -2.31
CA GLY A 188 -15.09 -8.52 -2.71
C GLY A 188 -13.72 -9.08 -2.27
N PRO A 189 -13.48 -10.40 -2.45
CA PRO A 189 -12.21 -11.05 -2.13
C PRO A 189 -11.07 -10.62 -3.05
N ARG A 190 -11.39 -10.07 -4.24
CA ARG A 190 -10.39 -9.55 -5.18
C ARG A 190 -10.03 -8.11 -4.84
N ARG A 191 -8.72 -7.85 -4.79
CA ARG A 191 -8.17 -6.50 -4.68
C ARG A 191 -7.83 -5.99 -6.06
N GLU A 192 -8.32 -4.80 -6.39
CA GLU A 192 -8.05 -4.16 -7.68
C GLU A 192 -6.84 -3.24 -7.56
N ALA A 193 -5.96 -3.28 -8.55
CA ALA A 193 -4.82 -2.40 -8.64
C ALA A 193 -5.28 -0.96 -8.93
N LEU A 194 -4.87 -0.03 -8.07
CA LEU A 194 -5.11 1.40 -8.26
C LEU A 194 -4.19 1.92 -9.37
N PRO A 195 -4.63 2.93 -10.15
CA PRO A 195 -3.75 3.56 -11.13
C PRO A 195 -2.54 4.19 -10.44
N ILE A 196 -1.36 4.00 -11.04
CA ILE A 196 -0.10 4.59 -10.54
C ILE A 196 -0.15 6.09 -10.83
N THR A 197 -0.61 6.85 -9.85
CA THR A 197 -0.68 8.32 -9.87
C THR A 197 0.21 8.88 -8.79
N ALA A 198 0.64 10.13 -8.91
CA ALA A 198 1.48 10.79 -7.90
C ALA A 198 0.87 10.73 -6.48
N ALA A 199 -0.47 10.84 -6.37
CA ALA A 199 -1.16 10.73 -5.09
C ALA A 199 -1.09 9.31 -4.49
N VAL A 200 -1.31 8.28 -5.31
CA VAL A 200 -1.23 6.87 -4.87
C VAL A 200 0.20 6.50 -4.48
N THR A 201 1.18 6.92 -5.28
CA THR A 201 2.61 6.74 -4.99
C THR A 201 3.03 7.47 -3.71
N SER A 202 2.57 8.71 -3.51
CA SER A 202 2.83 9.47 -2.28
C SER A 202 2.22 8.78 -1.05
N ALA A 203 0.97 8.31 -1.13
CA ALA A 203 0.34 7.57 -0.04
C ALA A 203 1.07 6.28 0.31
N ARG A 204 1.55 5.53 -0.70
CA ARG A 204 2.42 4.37 -0.50
C ARG A 204 3.69 4.76 0.26
N ASP A 205 4.38 5.80 -0.18
CA ASP A 205 5.65 6.22 0.43
C ASP A 205 5.47 6.68 1.87
N GLN A 206 4.38 7.39 2.17
CA GLN A 206 4.03 7.76 3.54
C GLN A 206 3.72 6.53 4.40
N ALA A 207 3.03 5.52 3.86
CA ALA A 207 2.78 4.28 4.59
C ALA A 207 4.08 3.52 4.90
N VAL A 208 5.01 3.44 3.94
CA VAL A 208 6.33 2.80 4.13
C VAL A 208 7.14 3.56 5.19
N LYS A 209 7.15 4.90 5.16
CA LYS A 209 7.83 5.74 6.15
C LYS A 209 7.19 5.62 7.54
N PHE A 210 5.87 5.52 7.62
CA PHE A 210 5.17 5.32 8.88
C PHE A 210 5.49 3.96 9.51
N ILE A 211 5.46 2.88 8.71
CA ILE A 211 5.84 1.54 9.20
C ILE A 211 7.30 1.54 9.64
N SER A 212 8.19 2.17 8.86
CA SER A 212 9.59 2.38 9.24
C SER A 212 9.73 3.06 10.60
N PHE A 213 8.99 4.15 10.82
CA PHE A 213 8.94 4.85 12.10
C PHE A 213 8.46 3.94 13.24
N LEU A 214 7.40 3.14 13.04
CA LEU A 214 6.94 2.19 14.05
C LEU A 214 7.99 1.14 14.39
N VAL A 215 8.77 0.69 13.40
CA VAL A 215 9.86 -0.26 13.63
C VAL A 215 10.98 0.37 14.43
N ASP A 216 11.29 1.64 14.15
CA ASP A 216 12.28 2.39 14.91
C ASP A 216 11.83 2.64 16.35
N GLU A 217 10.54 2.83 16.61
CA GLU A 217 10.00 3.06 17.95
C GLU A 217 9.82 1.76 18.77
N LEU A 218 9.28 0.71 18.15
CA LEU A 218 8.89 -0.52 18.85
C LEU A 218 9.99 -1.60 18.84
N LYS A 219 11.02 -1.46 17.98
CA LYS A 219 12.17 -2.37 17.88
C LYS A 219 11.74 -3.84 17.82
N GLU A 220 12.33 -4.70 18.66
CA GLU A 220 12.15 -6.15 18.63
C GLU A 220 10.69 -6.60 18.71
N ALA A 221 9.82 -5.83 19.40
CA ALA A 221 8.41 -6.17 19.54
C ALA A 221 7.67 -6.20 18.19
N VAL A 222 8.07 -5.38 17.21
CA VAL A 222 7.39 -5.33 15.90
C VAL A 222 7.95 -6.35 14.91
N TYR A 223 9.14 -6.91 15.12
CA TYR A 223 9.82 -7.71 14.10
C TYR A 223 9.03 -8.91 13.59
N PRO A 224 8.34 -9.70 14.46
CA PRO A 224 7.49 -10.79 13.99
C PRO A 224 6.35 -10.31 13.09
N VAL A 225 5.75 -9.16 13.40
CA VAL A 225 4.64 -8.58 12.63
C VAL A 225 5.14 -7.97 11.31
N LEU A 226 6.30 -7.31 11.33
CA LEU A 226 6.95 -6.80 10.12
C LEU A 226 7.29 -7.95 9.17
N ARG A 227 7.81 -9.07 9.68
CA ARG A 227 8.13 -10.26 8.88
C ARG A 227 6.90 -10.76 8.12
N ILE A 228 5.75 -10.86 8.81
CA ILE A 228 4.48 -11.28 8.21
C ILE A 228 4.05 -10.29 7.11
N LEU A 229 4.18 -8.98 7.34
CA LEU A 229 3.88 -7.97 6.33
C LEU A 229 4.75 -8.14 5.08
N LEU A 230 6.07 -8.29 5.23
CA LEU A 230 7.00 -8.48 4.10
C LEU A 230 6.65 -9.74 3.29
N GLN A 231 6.30 -10.83 3.97
CA GLN A 231 5.83 -12.06 3.33
C GLN A 231 4.52 -11.85 2.55
N HIS A 232 3.60 -11.06 3.10
CA HIS A 232 2.37 -10.72 2.41
C HIS A 232 2.58 -9.78 1.22
N ILE A 233 3.55 -8.87 1.28
CA ILE A 233 3.95 -8.08 0.10
C ILE A 233 4.37 -9.03 -1.02
N CYS A 234 5.23 -10.01 -0.73
CA CYS A 234 5.63 -11.03 -1.72
C CYS A 234 4.45 -11.82 -2.30
N ALA A 235 3.52 -12.26 -1.46
CA ALA A 235 2.45 -13.15 -1.88
C ALA A 235 1.25 -12.43 -2.53
N LYS A 236 1.07 -11.12 -2.30
CA LYS A 236 -0.14 -10.37 -2.70
C LYS A 236 0.12 -9.27 -3.73
N VAL A 237 1.37 -9.08 -4.15
CA VAL A 237 1.72 -8.11 -5.19
C VAL A 237 0.93 -8.37 -6.50
N PRO A 238 0.38 -7.33 -7.16
CA PRO A 238 -0.23 -7.49 -8.48
C PRO A 238 0.78 -7.98 -9.51
N ASP A 239 0.37 -8.91 -10.38
CA ASP A 239 1.23 -9.48 -11.41
C ASP A 239 1.35 -8.56 -12.63
N LYS A 240 1.97 -7.40 -12.40
CA LYS A 240 2.27 -6.35 -13.39
C LYS A 240 3.62 -5.74 -13.06
N ALA A 241 4.44 -5.49 -14.07
CA ALA A 241 5.85 -5.12 -13.88
C ALA A 241 6.03 -3.86 -13.03
N GLU A 242 5.25 -2.81 -13.27
CA GLU A 242 5.35 -1.53 -12.57
C GLU A 242 4.96 -1.67 -11.08
N TYR A 243 3.96 -2.50 -10.79
CA TYR A 243 3.54 -2.80 -9.43
C TYR A 243 4.54 -3.70 -8.71
N ARG A 244 5.15 -4.67 -9.41
CA ARG A 244 6.23 -5.50 -8.88
C ARG A 244 7.45 -4.65 -8.52
N SER A 245 7.92 -3.79 -9.42
CA SER A 245 9.04 -2.88 -9.12
C SER A 245 8.74 -1.98 -7.92
N SER A 246 7.54 -1.40 -7.86
CA SER A 246 7.12 -0.59 -6.71
C SER A 246 7.07 -1.38 -5.40
N ALA A 247 6.55 -2.61 -5.42
CA ALA A 247 6.42 -3.43 -4.22
C ALA A 247 7.79 -3.94 -3.74
N ALA A 248 8.70 -4.27 -4.67
CA ALA A 248 10.07 -4.65 -4.34
C ALA A 248 10.80 -3.52 -3.62
N GLN A 249 10.69 -2.28 -4.10
CA GLN A 249 11.28 -1.11 -3.45
C GLN A 249 10.71 -0.87 -2.04
N ALA A 250 9.39 -0.94 -1.87
CA ALA A 250 8.76 -0.84 -0.56
C ALA A 250 9.20 -1.97 0.40
N LEU A 251 9.29 -3.20 -0.11
CA LEU A 251 9.76 -4.36 0.65
C LEU A 251 11.20 -4.17 1.11
N VAL A 252 12.10 -3.77 0.20
CA VAL A 252 13.53 -3.60 0.51
C VAL A 252 13.73 -2.45 1.50
N THR A 253 13.01 -1.34 1.35
CA THR A 253 13.03 -0.23 2.33
C THR A 253 12.64 -0.68 3.73
N LEU A 254 11.59 -1.50 3.85
CA LEU A 254 11.13 -2.02 5.14
C LEU A 254 12.03 -3.12 5.69
N LEU A 255 12.54 -3.99 4.82
CA LEU A 255 13.50 -5.04 5.16
C LEU A 255 14.81 -4.43 5.66
N ASP A 256 15.15 -3.23 5.20
CA ASP A 256 16.35 -2.53 5.66
C ASP A 256 16.31 -2.20 7.17
N LYS A 257 15.10 -2.11 7.74
CA LYS A 257 14.89 -1.86 9.17
C LYS A 257 15.18 -3.05 10.08
N PHE A 258 15.36 -4.27 9.52
CA PHE A 258 15.74 -5.40 10.35
C PHE A 258 17.22 -5.35 10.76
N PRO A 259 17.57 -5.82 11.97
CA PRO A 259 18.95 -6.19 12.29
C PRO A 259 19.42 -7.38 11.43
N CYS A 260 20.73 -7.68 11.46
CA CYS A 260 21.33 -8.64 10.52
C CYS A 260 20.74 -10.06 10.60
N ALA A 261 20.39 -10.54 11.79
CA ALA A 261 19.84 -11.89 11.97
C ALA A 261 18.46 -12.04 11.31
N GLU A 262 17.57 -11.08 11.51
CA GLU A 262 16.20 -11.03 11.03
C GLU A 262 16.19 -10.82 9.51
N PHE A 263 17.09 -9.97 9.02
CA PHE A 263 17.35 -9.81 7.59
C PHE A 263 17.81 -11.14 6.98
N ALA A 264 18.83 -11.80 7.53
CA ALA A 264 19.35 -13.06 7.01
C ALA A 264 18.27 -14.16 7.00
N ASP A 265 17.44 -14.23 8.05
CA ASP A 265 16.31 -15.16 8.13
C ASP A 265 15.23 -14.86 7.10
N PHE A 266 15.00 -13.59 6.78
CA PHE A 266 14.10 -13.21 5.71
C PHE A 266 14.66 -13.58 4.34
N ILE A 267 15.95 -13.32 4.06
CA ILE A 267 16.59 -13.72 2.79
C ILE A 267 16.59 -15.24 2.63
N ALA A 268 16.84 -16.00 3.69
CA ALA A 268 16.72 -17.47 3.68
C ALA A 268 15.28 -17.93 3.35
N TRP A 269 14.27 -17.23 3.88
CA TRP A 269 12.87 -17.47 3.53
C TRP A 269 12.56 -17.07 2.07
N LEU A 270 13.06 -15.92 1.61
CA LEU A 270 12.87 -15.43 0.25
C LEU A 270 13.50 -16.37 -0.79
N TYR A 271 14.64 -16.98 -0.46
CA TYR A 271 15.22 -18.05 -1.27
C TYR A 271 14.27 -19.24 -1.38
N LYS A 272 13.67 -19.72 -0.29
CA LYS A 272 12.66 -20.80 -0.37
C LYS A 272 11.44 -20.37 -1.19
N PHE A 273 11.03 -19.10 -1.07
CA PHE A 273 9.95 -18.52 -1.87
C PHE A 273 10.27 -18.48 -3.37
N SER A 274 11.54 -18.25 -3.77
CA SER A 274 11.98 -18.28 -5.18
C SER A 274 12.04 -19.69 -5.79
N LEU A 275 11.81 -20.72 -4.98
CA LEU A 275 11.68 -22.12 -5.41
C LEU A 275 10.22 -22.58 -5.48
N ASN A 276 9.26 -21.69 -5.25
CA ASN A 276 7.84 -22.03 -5.23
C ASN A 276 7.34 -22.47 -6.62
N LEU A 277 6.35 -23.38 -6.66
CA LEU A 277 5.72 -23.83 -7.91
C LEU A 277 5.08 -22.68 -8.70
N GLN A 278 4.55 -21.68 -7.98
CA GLN A 278 3.89 -20.52 -8.58
C GLN A 278 4.90 -19.64 -9.32
N VAL A 279 4.68 -19.45 -10.63
CA VAL A 279 5.56 -18.67 -11.51
C VAL A 279 5.71 -17.22 -11.05
N SER A 280 4.60 -16.56 -10.68
CA SER A 280 4.62 -15.15 -10.26
C SER A 280 5.46 -14.91 -9.00
N TYR A 281 5.53 -15.88 -8.08
CA TYR A 281 6.36 -15.78 -6.88
C TYR A 281 7.84 -15.81 -7.23
N ARG A 282 8.23 -16.69 -8.15
CA ARG A 282 9.62 -16.79 -8.62
C ARG A 282 10.05 -15.55 -9.39
N VAL A 283 9.16 -14.99 -10.22
CA VAL A 283 9.40 -13.72 -10.91
C VAL A 283 9.59 -12.59 -9.89
N PHE A 284 8.69 -12.46 -8.91
CA PHE A 284 8.78 -11.40 -7.91
C PHE A 284 10.03 -11.51 -7.03
N ALA A 285 10.45 -12.74 -6.68
CA ALA A 285 11.69 -12.95 -5.94
C ALA A 285 12.92 -12.42 -6.69
N LEU A 286 12.92 -12.46 -8.03
CA LEU A 286 13.98 -11.84 -8.85
C LEU A 286 13.91 -10.31 -8.81
N ASP A 287 12.72 -9.71 -8.79
CA ASP A 287 12.59 -8.25 -8.63
C ASP A 287 13.10 -7.79 -7.26
N VAL A 288 12.79 -8.54 -6.20
CA VAL A 288 13.31 -8.24 -4.85
C VAL A 288 14.82 -8.43 -4.80
N ALA A 289 15.36 -9.50 -5.39
CA ALA A 289 16.80 -9.73 -5.44
C ALA A 289 17.54 -8.59 -6.17
N LEU A 290 16.98 -8.06 -7.25
CA LEU A 290 17.55 -6.90 -7.95
C LEU A 290 17.49 -5.63 -7.09
N ALA A 291 16.34 -5.32 -6.49
CA ALA A 291 16.22 -4.15 -5.62
C ALA A 291 17.17 -4.20 -4.41
N LEU A 292 17.45 -5.40 -3.89
CA LEU A 292 18.43 -5.58 -2.81
C LEU A 292 19.87 -5.28 -3.23
N LEU A 293 20.23 -5.42 -4.52
CA LEU A 293 21.58 -5.13 -5.00
C LEU A 293 21.87 -3.63 -5.08
N GLU A 294 20.83 -2.79 -5.06
CA GLU A 294 20.95 -1.32 -4.99
C GLU A 294 21.35 -0.84 -3.59
N LEU A 295 21.17 -1.68 -2.56
CA LEU A 295 21.60 -1.39 -1.19
C LEU A 295 23.05 -1.85 -0.96
N PRO A 296 23.78 -1.24 -0.01
CA PRO A 296 25.10 -1.74 0.37
C PRO A 296 25.01 -3.11 1.06
N GLU A 297 26.05 -3.93 0.90
CA GLU A 297 26.16 -5.17 1.66
C GLU A 297 26.21 -4.91 3.17
N ARG A 298 25.60 -5.81 3.93
CA ARG A 298 25.61 -5.72 5.39
C ARG A 298 26.88 -6.35 5.97
N ASN A 299 27.37 -5.73 7.04
CA ASN A 299 28.43 -6.30 7.87
C ASN A 299 27.80 -7.25 8.88
N PRO A 300 28.33 -8.47 9.05
CA PRO A 300 27.78 -9.41 10.00
C PRO A 300 28.00 -8.93 11.44
N ASP A 301 26.94 -8.99 12.24
CA ASP A 301 27.06 -8.83 13.69
C ASP A 301 27.82 -10.02 14.28
N THR A 302 28.55 -9.81 15.38
CA THR A 302 29.36 -10.85 16.05
C THR A 302 28.53 -12.04 16.54
N SER A 303 27.22 -11.85 16.73
CA SER A 303 26.26 -12.88 17.16
C SER A 303 25.72 -13.74 16.01
N LEU A 304 25.94 -13.38 14.73
CA LEU A 304 25.34 -14.09 13.61
C LEU A 304 26.15 -15.36 13.23
N PRO A 305 25.53 -16.55 13.25
CA PRO A 305 26.17 -17.79 12.84
C PRO A 305 26.77 -17.72 11.42
N GLN A 306 27.96 -18.30 11.23
CA GLN A 306 28.71 -18.21 9.97
C GLN A 306 27.92 -18.72 8.76
N ASP A 307 27.11 -19.77 8.93
CA ASP A 307 26.27 -20.35 7.88
C ASP A 307 25.17 -19.40 7.39
N ARG A 308 24.79 -18.41 8.21
CA ARG A 308 23.81 -17.37 7.88
C ARG A 308 24.42 -16.11 7.28
N GLN A 309 25.72 -15.87 7.47
CA GLN A 309 26.39 -14.67 6.95
C GLN A 309 26.34 -14.56 5.42
N LYS A 310 26.27 -15.69 4.71
CA LYS A 310 26.10 -15.71 3.25
C LYS A 310 24.87 -14.95 2.76
N PHE A 311 23.81 -14.90 3.57
CA PHE A 311 22.55 -14.23 3.22
C PHE A 311 22.66 -12.70 3.26
N LEU A 312 23.75 -12.15 3.82
CA LEU A 312 24.02 -10.71 3.85
C LEU A 312 24.76 -10.21 2.59
N LYS A 313 25.13 -11.11 1.68
CA LYS A 313 26.07 -10.85 0.59
C LYS A 313 25.39 -10.83 -0.77
N HIS A 314 25.77 -9.87 -1.61
CA HIS A 314 25.33 -9.76 -3.00
C HIS A 314 25.71 -11.00 -3.78
N LYS A 315 26.84 -11.64 -3.45
CA LYS A 315 27.24 -12.92 -4.03
C LYS A 315 26.12 -13.97 -3.94
N PHE A 316 25.42 -14.08 -2.82
CA PHE A 316 24.30 -15.02 -2.68
C PHE A 316 23.13 -14.63 -3.57
N LEU A 317 22.73 -13.36 -3.57
CA LEU A 317 21.65 -12.85 -4.43
C LEU A 317 21.93 -13.12 -5.90
N VAL A 318 23.13 -12.79 -6.39
CA VAL A 318 23.48 -12.96 -7.81
C VAL A 318 23.65 -14.43 -8.17
N GLN A 319 24.48 -15.19 -7.45
CA GLN A 319 24.85 -16.55 -7.86
C GLN A 319 23.73 -17.57 -7.57
N VAL A 320 23.06 -17.44 -6.44
CA VAL A 320 22.07 -18.43 -6.01
C VAL A 320 20.66 -18.03 -6.45
N MET A 321 20.26 -16.77 -6.22
CA MET A 321 18.88 -16.35 -6.50
C MET A 321 18.65 -15.95 -7.96
N VAL A 322 19.55 -15.17 -8.57
CA VAL A 322 19.37 -14.72 -9.96
C VAL A 322 19.85 -15.80 -10.93
N PHE A 323 21.14 -16.13 -10.91
CA PHE A 323 21.73 -17.10 -11.84
C PHE A 323 21.10 -18.50 -11.71
N GLY A 324 20.79 -18.93 -10.48
CA GLY A 324 20.09 -20.19 -10.21
C GLY A 324 18.68 -20.31 -10.82
N ARG A 325 18.11 -19.23 -11.37
CA ARG A 325 16.82 -19.21 -12.09
C ARG A 325 16.96 -19.10 -13.62
N CYS A 326 18.18 -18.98 -14.16
CA CYS A 326 18.41 -18.98 -15.61
C CYS A 326 18.03 -20.32 -16.28
N SER A 327 18.01 -21.41 -15.51
CA SER A 327 17.59 -22.76 -15.95
C SER A 327 16.19 -23.16 -15.46
N ASP A 328 15.34 -22.20 -15.10
CA ASP A 328 13.99 -22.45 -14.63
C ASP A 328 13.10 -23.15 -15.69
N ILE A 329 12.17 -23.99 -15.28
CA ILE A 329 11.24 -24.69 -16.19
C ILE A 329 10.35 -23.68 -16.95
N ALA A 330 9.93 -22.61 -16.28
CA ALA A 330 9.06 -21.60 -16.86
C ALA A 330 9.88 -20.62 -17.73
N PRO A 331 9.57 -20.46 -19.04
CA PRO A 331 10.31 -19.55 -19.92
C PRO A 331 10.32 -18.10 -19.43
N VAL A 332 9.22 -17.63 -18.83
CA VAL A 332 9.11 -16.27 -18.30
C VAL A 332 10.09 -16.03 -17.15
N VAL A 333 10.27 -17.01 -16.26
CA VAL A 333 11.24 -16.90 -15.16
C VAL A 333 12.67 -16.91 -15.70
N ARG A 334 12.97 -17.79 -16.66
CA ARG A 334 14.30 -17.81 -17.32
C ARG A 334 14.62 -16.49 -17.98
N SER A 335 13.70 -15.97 -18.79
CA SER A 335 13.88 -14.70 -19.48
C SER A 335 14.13 -13.56 -18.50
N LYS A 336 13.35 -13.51 -17.41
CA LYS A 336 13.56 -12.52 -16.34
C LYS A 336 14.91 -12.70 -15.67
N ALA A 337 15.28 -13.92 -15.27
CA ALA A 337 16.55 -14.21 -14.60
C ALA A 337 17.76 -13.83 -15.46
N LEU A 338 17.72 -14.14 -16.76
CA LEU A 338 18.76 -13.74 -17.72
C LEU A 338 18.85 -12.22 -17.83
N SER A 339 17.71 -11.52 -17.98
CA SER A 339 17.71 -10.05 -18.02
C SER A 339 18.22 -9.41 -16.73
N SER A 340 17.85 -9.98 -15.58
CA SER A 340 18.34 -9.57 -14.27
C SER A 340 19.84 -9.81 -14.14
N PHE A 341 20.35 -10.94 -14.64
CA PHE A 341 21.77 -11.26 -14.60
C PHE A 341 22.61 -10.31 -15.45
N VAL A 342 22.13 -9.96 -16.66
CA VAL A 342 22.77 -8.94 -17.51
C VAL A 342 22.82 -7.60 -16.77
N HIS A 343 21.72 -7.18 -16.16
CA HIS A 343 21.68 -5.95 -15.37
C HIS A 343 22.70 -5.95 -14.22
N CYS A 344 22.86 -7.07 -13.49
CA CYS A 344 23.88 -7.19 -12.44
C CYS A 344 25.32 -7.00 -12.98
N LEU A 345 25.59 -7.49 -14.20
CA LEU A 345 26.90 -7.33 -14.84
C LEU A 345 27.15 -5.87 -15.25
N GLU A 346 26.12 -5.20 -15.76
CA GLU A 346 26.17 -3.77 -16.11
C GLU A 346 26.42 -2.90 -14.88
N MET A 347 25.71 -3.14 -13.76
CA MET A 347 25.94 -2.39 -12.52
C MET A 347 27.37 -2.54 -11.99
N LYS A 348 27.93 -3.76 -12.07
CA LYS A 348 29.32 -4.00 -11.66
C LYS A 348 30.32 -3.30 -12.59
N ALA A 349 30.06 -3.30 -13.89
CA ALA A 349 30.91 -2.61 -14.86
C ALA A 349 30.90 -1.09 -14.62
N ALA A 350 29.72 -0.51 -14.36
CA ALA A 350 29.58 0.91 -14.03
C ALA A 350 30.31 1.29 -12.72
N ALA A 351 30.14 0.50 -11.65
CA ALA A 351 30.84 0.73 -10.38
C ALA A 351 32.37 0.62 -10.51
N THR A 352 32.86 -0.24 -11.41
CA THR A 352 34.30 -0.34 -11.71
C THR A 352 34.79 0.89 -12.46
N LEU A 353 33.98 1.44 -13.36
CA LEU A 353 34.30 2.64 -14.15
C LEU A 353 34.30 3.92 -13.30
N GLU A 354 33.40 4.04 -12.31
CA GLU A 354 33.34 5.18 -11.37
C GLU A 354 34.49 5.18 -10.34
N SER A 355 35.22 4.06 -10.21
CA SER A 355 36.35 3.92 -9.29
C SER A 355 37.73 4.19 -9.91
N ILE A 356 37.77 4.49 -11.21
CA ILE A 356 38.96 4.88 -11.99
C ILE A 356 38.95 6.39 -12.17
#